data_AF-A0A1F5ZMK9-F1
#
_entry.id   AF-A0A1F5ZMK9-F1
#
_cell.length_a   1.000
_cell.length_b   1.000
_cell.length_c   1.000
_cell.angle_alpha   90.00
_cell.angle_beta   90.00
_cell.angle_gamma   90.00
#
_symmetry.space_group_name_H-M   'P 1'
#
loop_
_entity.id
_entity.type
_entity.pdbx_description
1 polymer ?
#
loop_
_entity_poly.entity_id
_entity_poly.type
_entity_poly.pdbx_seq_one_letter_code
_entity_poly.pdbx_strand_id
1 'polypeptide(L)'
;MQVLISSGKWGRTPTGDFTIWTKLRSTRMSGGRGSDYYNLPNVPFVMFFSNADVPATSGFSFHGTYWHNNFGYPMSHGCINMRITDAEKLYNWAENAAVTIYDN
;
A
#
# COMPACT_ATOMS: atom_id res chain seq x y z
N MET A 1 8.88 -12.01 8.81
CA MET A 1 7.45 -12.26 8.51
C MET A 1 7.34 -12.50 7.01
N GLN A 2 6.49 -13.43 6.59
CA GLN A 2 6.12 -13.60 5.18
C GLN A 2 4.60 -13.60 5.09
N VAL A 3 4.04 -12.79 4.21
CA VAL A 3 2.58 -12.61 4.06
C VAL A 3 2.22 -12.46 2.59
N LEU A 4 0.98 -12.79 2.25
CA LEU A 4 0.41 -12.51 0.94
C LEU A 4 -0.10 -11.07 0.88
N ILE A 5 0.09 -10.42 -0.26
CA ILE A 5 -0.37 -9.05 -0.53
C ILE A 5 -1.18 -8.99 -1.80
N SER A 6 -1.89 -7.89 -2.03
CA SER A 6 -2.47 -7.56 -3.33
C SER A 6 -1.87 -6.25 -3.84
N SER A 7 -1.03 -6.32 -4.86
CA SER A 7 -0.41 -5.17 -5.53
C SER A 7 -1.34 -4.55 -6.59
N GLY A 8 -0.84 -3.53 -7.27
CA GLY A 8 -1.51 -2.83 -8.34
C GLY A 8 -1.71 -3.69 -9.58
N LYS A 9 -2.92 -3.66 -10.16
CA LYS A 9 -3.18 -4.26 -11.47
C LYS A 9 -2.24 -3.67 -12.53
N TRP A 10 -1.89 -4.47 -13.53
CA TRP A 10 -1.12 -4.03 -14.71
C TRP A 10 0.26 -3.42 -14.38
N GLY A 11 0.94 -3.91 -13.34
CA GLY A 11 2.27 -3.41 -12.96
C GLY A 11 2.27 -1.99 -12.40
N ARG A 12 1.12 -1.51 -11.89
CA ARG A 12 0.99 -0.14 -11.37
C ARG A 12 1.72 0.11 -10.05
N THR A 13 2.07 -0.94 -9.31
CA THR A 13 2.95 -0.79 -8.14
C THR A 13 4.37 -0.65 -8.65
N PRO A 14 5.07 0.46 -8.35
CA PRO A 14 6.44 0.65 -8.83
C PRO A 14 7.41 -0.30 -8.12
N THR A 15 8.36 -0.83 -8.88
CA THR A 15 9.51 -1.58 -8.34
C THR A 15 10.67 -0.63 -8.04
N GLY A 16 11.60 -1.08 -7.19
CA GLY A 16 12.77 -0.31 -6.77
C GLY A 16 12.93 -0.23 -5.26
N ASP A 17 13.88 0.60 -4.84
CA ASP A 17 14.15 0.90 -3.45
C ASP A 17 13.49 2.21 -3.04
N PHE A 18 12.80 2.18 -1.91
CA PHE A 18 12.00 3.26 -1.35
C PHE A 18 12.28 3.43 0.14
N THR A 19 11.77 4.52 0.69
CA THR A 19 11.76 4.76 2.13
C THR A 19 10.33 5.08 2.57
N ILE A 20 9.92 4.53 3.71
CA ILE A 20 8.67 4.95 4.37
C ILE A 20 8.87 6.37 4.90
N TRP A 21 8.13 7.34 4.35
CA TRP A 21 8.26 8.75 4.72
C TRP A 21 7.15 9.22 5.67
N THR A 22 6.00 8.54 5.72
CA THR A 22 4.97 8.83 6.73
C THR A 22 4.11 7.62 7.06
N LYS A 23 3.56 7.64 8.28
CA LYS A 23 2.74 6.58 8.86
C LYS A 23 1.49 7.19 9.46
N LEU A 24 0.32 6.71 9.05
CA LEU A 24 -0.97 7.13 9.58
C LEU A 24 -1.71 5.91 10.11
N ARG A 25 -2.18 5.96 11.37
CA ARG A 25 -3.01 4.89 11.92
C ARG A 25 -4.28 4.66 11.11
N SER A 26 -4.84 5.72 10.54
CA SER A 26 -6.04 5.67 9.72
C SER A 26 -6.08 6.89 8.80
N THR A 27 -6.50 6.71 7.55
CA THR A 27 -6.83 7.82 6.66
C THR A 27 -7.92 7.43 5.65
N ARG A 28 -8.53 8.43 5.02
CA ARG A 28 -9.44 8.21 3.90
C ARG A 28 -8.64 8.08 2.61
N MET A 29 -8.92 7.06 1.81
CA MET A 29 -8.35 6.90 0.48
C MET A 29 -9.44 6.99 -0.57
N SER A 30 -9.27 7.86 -1.55
CA SER A 30 -10.20 8.00 -2.67
C SER A 30 -9.45 8.27 -3.96
N GLY A 31 -9.95 7.73 -5.06
CA GLY A 31 -9.35 7.88 -6.37
C GLY A 31 -10.14 7.12 -7.43
N GLY A 32 -9.52 6.91 -8.58
CA GLY A 32 -10.21 6.34 -9.74
C GLY A 32 -11.22 7.32 -10.36
N ARG A 33 -11.86 6.88 -11.45
CA ARG A 33 -12.87 7.64 -12.19
C ARG A 33 -13.89 6.67 -12.79
N GLY A 34 -15.12 7.13 -13.04
CA GLY A 34 -16.16 6.30 -13.64
C GLY A 34 -16.45 5.04 -12.82
N SER A 35 -16.45 3.87 -13.47
CA SER A 35 -16.68 2.57 -12.83
C SER A 35 -15.58 2.14 -11.84
N ASP A 36 -14.39 2.72 -11.95
CA ASP A 36 -13.23 2.39 -11.10
C ASP A 36 -13.08 3.35 -9.90
N TYR A 37 -14.04 4.27 -9.72
CA TYR A 37 -14.03 5.18 -8.58
C TYR A 37 -14.11 4.41 -7.26
N TYR A 38 -13.28 4.81 -6.29
CA TYR A 38 -13.33 4.29 -4.94
C TYR A 38 -13.27 5.41 -3.91
N ASN A 39 -13.92 5.16 -2.78
CA ASN A 39 -13.93 6.04 -1.63
C ASN A 39 -13.97 5.19 -0.35
N LEU A 40 -12.80 5.03 0.26
CA LEU A 40 -12.56 4.12 1.37
C LEU A 40 -12.27 4.94 2.62
N PRO A 41 -13.25 5.12 3.51
CA PRO A 41 -13.02 5.76 4.80
C PRO A 41 -12.21 4.84 5.71
N ASN A 42 -11.45 5.45 6.63
CA ASN A 42 -10.77 4.76 7.74
C ASN A 42 -9.89 3.57 7.32
N VAL A 43 -9.12 3.71 6.24
CA VAL A 43 -8.13 2.71 5.84
C VAL A 43 -7.05 2.66 6.92
N PRO A 44 -6.84 1.51 7.59
CA PRO A 44 -5.96 1.44 8.76
C PRO A 44 -4.50 1.16 8.38
N PHE A 45 -3.58 1.53 9.29
CA PHE A 45 -2.15 1.18 9.26
C PHE A 45 -1.45 1.56 7.95
N VAL A 46 -1.65 2.80 7.52
CA VAL A 46 -1.14 3.32 6.25
C VAL A 46 0.31 3.74 6.40
N MET A 47 1.16 3.25 5.50
CA MET A 47 2.58 3.58 5.44
C MET A 47 2.91 4.00 4.02
N PHE A 48 3.10 5.30 3.79
CA PHE A 48 3.45 5.80 2.47
C PHE A 48 4.95 5.68 2.23
N PHE A 49 5.30 5.33 1.00
CA PHE A 49 6.68 5.21 0.56
C PHE A 49 6.91 6.04 -0.70
N SER A 50 8.15 6.47 -0.89
CA SER A 50 8.59 7.26 -2.05
C SER A 50 10.09 7.08 -2.25
N ASN A 51 10.58 7.48 -3.42
CA ASN A 51 12.00 7.61 -3.71
C ASN A 51 12.21 8.81 -4.66
N ALA A 52 13.40 8.92 -5.26
CA ALA A 52 13.71 10.04 -6.17
C ALA A 52 12.85 10.03 -7.45
N ASP A 53 12.49 8.85 -7.95
CA ASP A 53 11.75 8.67 -9.21
C ASP A 53 10.23 8.62 -9.00
N VAL A 54 9.80 8.23 -7.80
CA VAL A 54 8.41 8.08 -7.39
C VAL A 54 8.15 9.04 -6.22
N PRO A 55 7.63 10.25 -6.50
CA PRO A 55 7.47 11.27 -5.48
C PRO A 55 6.40 10.90 -4.45
N ALA A 56 6.50 11.47 -3.25
CA ALA A 56 5.50 11.29 -2.18
C ALA A 56 4.07 11.66 -2.62
N THR A 57 3.93 12.57 -3.59
CA THR A 57 2.65 12.96 -4.19
C THR A 57 1.96 11.84 -4.97
N SER A 58 2.67 10.78 -5.37
CA SER A 58 2.09 9.59 -6.00
C SER A 58 1.21 8.79 -5.04
N GLY A 59 1.40 8.93 -3.72
CA GLY A 59 0.51 8.36 -2.71
C GLY A 59 0.57 6.83 -2.58
N PHE A 60 1.60 6.17 -3.11
CA PHE A 60 1.77 4.72 -2.92
C PHE A 60 2.02 4.39 -1.45
N SER A 61 1.34 3.34 -0.97
CA SER A 61 1.39 2.95 0.42
C SER A 61 1.14 1.47 0.62
N PHE A 62 1.64 0.95 1.74
CA PHE A 62 1.10 -0.25 2.38
C PHE A 62 -0.08 0.15 3.26
N HIS A 63 -1.11 -0.70 3.34
CA HIS A 63 -2.20 -0.48 4.29
C HIS A 63 -3.00 -1.75 4.55
N GLY A 64 -3.79 -1.74 5.63
CA GLY A 64 -4.80 -2.76 5.89
C GLY A 64 -5.98 -2.61 4.92
N THR A 65 -6.54 -3.74 4.48
CA THR A 65 -7.65 -3.77 3.52
C THR A 65 -8.84 -4.55 4.08
N TYR A 66 -9.98 -3.86 4.25
CA TYR A 66 -11.23 -4.46 4.76
C TYR A 66 -12.25 -4.80 3.67
N TRP A 67 -12.10 -4.27 2.46
CA TRP A 67 -13.12 -4.38 1.39
C TRP A 67 -12.94 -5.62 0.51
N HIS A 68 -11.82 -6.35 0.64
CA HIS A 68 -11.60 -7.62 -0.06
C HIS A 68 -10.56 -8.49 0.65
N ASN A 69 -10.50 -9.77 0.28
CA ASN A 69 -9.52 -10.74 0.79
C ASN A 69 -8.62 -11.36 -0.29
N ASN A 70 -8.51 -10.75 -1.48
CA ASN A 70 -7.79 -11.28 -2.64
C ASN A 70 -6.24 -11.19 -2.52
N PHE A 71 -5.68 -11.57 -1.38
CA PHE A 71 -4.24 -11.55 -1.15
C PHE A 71 -3.57 -12.71 -1.91
N GLY A 72 -2.45 -12.42 -2.57
CA GLY A 72 -1.76 -13.33 -3.50
C GLY A 72 -2.01 -12.99 -4.97
N TYR A 73 -2.92 -12.05 -5.27
CA TYR A 73 -3.24 -11.61 -6.62
C TYR A 73 -3.31 -10.07 -6.71
N PRO A 74 -2.91 -9.45 -7.83
CA PRO A 74 -3.07 -8.01 -8.02
C PRO A 74 -4.55 -7.57 -8.03
N MET A 75 -4.89 -6.53 -7.28
CA MET A 75 -6.26 -5.99 -7.22
C MET A 75 -6.32 -4.47 -7.06
N SER A 76 -5.25 -3.82 -6.60
CA SER A 76 -5.27 -2.41 -6.24
C SER A 76 -5.01 -1.48 -7.45
N HIS A 77 -5.06 -0.17 -7.19
CA HIS A 77 -4.67 0.89 -8.13
C HIS A 77 -3.18 1.27 -8.03
N GLY A 78 -2.39 0.52 -7.26
CA GLY A 78 -0.96 0.77 -7.05
C GLY A 78 -0.49 0.52 -5.62
N CYS A 79 -1.35 0.75 -4.62
CA CYS A 79 -1.04 0.48 -3.22
C CYS A 79 -0.85 -1.03 -2.95
N ILE A 80 -0.14 -1.35 -1.88
CA ILE A 80 0.09 -2.73 -1.45
C ILE A 80 -0.93 -3.08 -0.36
N ASN A 81 -1.96 -3.82 -0.76
CA ASN A 81 -3.06 -4.22 0.13
C ASN A 81 -2.62 -5.39 0.99
N MET A 82 -2.80 -5.29 2.31
CA MET A 82 -2.44 -6.31 3.29
C MET A 82 -3.65 -6.68 4.16
N ARG A 83 -3.61 -7.87 4.78
CA ARG A 83 -4.51 -8.18 5.89
C ARG A 83 -4.27 -7.17 7.00
N ILE A 84 -5.34 -6.72 7.67
CA ILE A 84 -5.25 -5.67 8.70
C ILE A 84 -4.25 -6.05 9.80
N THR A 85 -4.27 -7.30 10.25
CA THR A 85 -3.36 -7.82 11.28
C THR A 85 -1.89 -7.84 10.85
N ASP A 86 -1.62 -8.04 9.56
CA ASP A 86 -0.27 -8.03 9.01
C ASP A 86 0.22 -6.60 8.80
N ALA A 87 -0.68 -5.72 8.31
CA ALA A 87 -0.43 -4.29 8.20
C ALA A 87 -0.10 -3.67 9.56
N GLU A 88 -0.83 -4.03 10.62
CA GLU A 88 -0.57 -3.56 11.98
C GLU A 88 0.82 -3.98 12.49
N LYS A 89 1.17 -5.26 12.32
CA LYS A 89 2.49 -5.76 12.74
C LYS A 89 3.61 -5.03 11.99
N LEU A 90 3.47 -4.87 10.67
CA LEU A 90 4.43 -4.12 9.86
C LEU A 90 4.48 -2.65 10.29
N TYR A 91 3.33 -2.02 10.53
CA TYR A 91 3.23 -0.65 11.01
C TYR A 91 3.93 -0.45 12.35
N ASN A 92 3.82 -1.38 13.28
CA ASN A 92 4.50 -1.24 14.58
C ASN A 92 6.02 -1.46 14.47
N TRP A 93 6.48 -2.23 13.49
CA TRP A 93 7.91 -2.52 13.29
C TRP A 93 8.64 -1.46 12.44
N ALA A 94 7.99 -0.93 11.40
CA ALA A 94 8.65 -0.17 10.34
C ALA A 94 8.83 1.32 10.68
N GLU A 95 9.79 1.67 11.53
CA GLU A 95 10.16 3.07 11.79
C GLU A 95 11.26 3.52 10.81
N ASN A 96 10.97 4.48 9.92
CA ASN A 96 11.86 4.96 8.84
C ASN A 96 12.49 3.82 8.00
N ALA A 97 11.74 2.76 7.74
CA ALA A 97 12.25 1.58 7.08
C ALA A 97 12.52 1.82 5.59
N ALA A 98 13.64 1.26 5.11
CA ALA A 98 13.88 1.02 3.70
C ALA A 98 12.92 -0.09 3.20
N VAL A 99 12.44 0.06 1.97
CA VAL A 99 11.48 -0.83 1.32
C VAL A 99 12.01 -1.16 -0.07
N THR A 100 12.27 -2.43 -0.34
CA THR A 100 12.57 -2.92 -1.69
C THR A 100 11.35 -3.62 -2.26
N ILE A 101 10.92 -3.20 -3.45
CA ILE A 101 9.81 -3.80 -4.21
C ILE A 101 10.39 -4.38 -5.49
N TYR A 102 10.19 -5.68 -5.72
CA TYR A 102 10.65 -6.38 -6.92
C TYR A 102 9.60 -7.40 -7.37
N ASP A 103 9.62 -7.72 -8.66
CA ASP A 103 8.81 -8.81 -9.22
C ASP A 103 9.52 -10.15 -9.00
N ASN A 104 8.74 -11.20 -8.73
CA ASN A 104 9.24 -12.58 -8.59
C ASN A 104 9.46 -13.26 -9.94
#